data_AF-A0A935HKU1-F1
#
_entry.id   AF-A0A935HKU1-F1
#
_cell.length_a   1.000
_cell.length_b   1.000
_cell.length_c   1.000
_cell.angle_alpha   90.00
_cell.angle_beta   90.00
_cell.angle_gamma   90.00
#
_symmetry.space_group_name_H-M   'P 1'
#
loop_
_entity.id
_entity.type
_entity.pdbx_description
1 polymer ?
#
loop_
_entity_poly.entity_id
_entity_poly.type
_entity_poly.pdbx_seq_one_letter_code
_entity_poly.pdbx_strand_id
1 'polypeptide(L)'
;MPLNTDAKKNIIKKVISNQDYRDEVLVIIDEIFLDYCISFFKQVVYAKVDALGEKSDWYKKVFLNPYLPKEQIAINSGLNMKSITNAFNSSKKQVVIQAAYDNYNRLQKTINDLVSYDNNLEIKLSIKFKDITVDLTAAESLIIINTIAVKRAEIRGGMWSAAGKQIEKPLMTTLCMLFNVPFEYNLQNDNPDSFREVDFYVLSKDGKKLRTEVKLMGKGNPESADAIFARDPAIF
;
A
#
# COMPACT_ATOMS: atom_id res chain seq x y z
N MET A 1 4.21 -6.73 -3.23
CA MET A 1 3.23 -7.71 -3.75
C MET A 1 3.51 -7.90 -5.23
N PRO A 2 3.82 -9.12 -5.70
CA PRO A 2 4.09 -9.34 -7.12
C PRO A 2 2.78 -9.23 -7.93
N LEU A 3 2.82 -8.51 -9.04
CA LEU A 3 1.76 -8.59 -10.06
C LEU A 3 1.84 -9.97 -10.72
N ASN A 4 0.69 -10.59 -11.00
CA ASN A 4 0.68 -11.82 -11.78
C ASN A 4 1.17 -11.56 -13.23
N THR A 5 1.61 -12.60 -13.92
CA THR A 5 2.21 -12.48 -15.25
C THR A 5 1.25 -11.90 -16.29
N ASP A 6 -0.04 -12.22 -16.21
CA ASP A 6 -1.03 -11.80 -17.19
C ASP A 6 -1.37 -10.31 -17.05
N ALA A 7 -1.53 -9.82 -15.81
CA ALA A 7 -1.66 -8.40 -15.50
C ALA A 7 -0.46 -7.61 -16.04
N LYS A 8 0.76 -8.13 -15.86
CA LYS A 8 1.95 -7.47 -16.42
C LYS A 8 1.89 -7.36 -17.94
N LYS A 9 1.53 -8.45 -18.63
CA LYS A 9 1.37 -8.46 -20.09
C LYS A 9 0.27 -7.50 -20.55
N ASN A 10 -0.87 -7.48 -19.87
CA ASN A 10 -1.99 -6.60 -20.22
C ASN A 10 -1.64 -5.13 -20.05
N ILE A 11 -0.98 -4.78 -18.94
CA ILE A 11 -0.49 -3.41 -18.72
C ILE A 11 0.46 -3.01 -19.86
N ILE A 12 1.46 -3.83 -20.17
CA ILE A 12 2.42 -3.54 -21.26
C ILE A 12 1.69 -3.38 -22.59
N LYS A 13 0.80 -4.32 -22.94
CA LYS A 13 0.01 -4.26 -24.18
C LYS A 13 -0.81 -2.98 -24.30
N LYS A 14 -1.46 -2.56 -23.20
CA LYS A 14 -2.22 -1.32 -23.16
C LYS A 14 -1.31 -0.12 -23.36
N VAL A 15 -0.19 -0.05 -22.63
CA VAL A 15 0.78 1.06 -22.75
C VAL A 15 1.32 1.18 -24.18
N ILE A 16 1.81 0.09 -24.80
CA ILE A 16 2.34 0.13 -26.18
C ILE A 16 1.26 0.45 -27.23
N SER A 17 -0.01 0.18 -26.92
CA SER A 17 -1.15 0.49 -27.79
C SER A 17 -1.77 1.85 -27.50
N ASN A 18 -1.12 2.69 -26.69
CA ASN A 18 -1.63 4.00 -26.24
C ASN A 18 -3.01 3.91 -25.57
N GLN A 19 -3.26 2.83 -24.83
CA GLN A 19 -4.45 2.61 -24.03
C GLN A 19 -4.15 2.80 -22.54
N ASP A 20 -5.16 3.22 -21.79
CA ASP A 20 -5.06 3.39 -20.34
C ASP A 20 -4.94 2.01 -19.65
N TYR A 21 -3.88 1.83 -18.87
CA TYR A 21 -3.60 0.59 -18.12
C TYR A 21 -4.10 0.64 -16.67
N ARG A 22 -4.59 1.79 -16.21
CA ARG A 22 -4.90 2.01 -14.79
C ARG A 22 -6.03 1.13 -14.28
N ASP A 23 -6.96 0.76 -15.15
CA ASP A 23 -8.04 -0.17 -14.83
C ASP A 23 -7.50 -1.55 -14.40
N GLU A 24 -6.45 -2.06 -15.06
CA GLU A 24 -5.78 -3.32 -14.65
C GLU A 24 -5.23 -3.22 -13.22
N VAL A 25 -4.62 -2.09 -12.87
CA VAL A 25 -4.06 -1.88 -11.53
C VAL A 25 -5.17 -1.70 -10.49
N LEU A 26 -6.26 -0.99 -10.84
CA LEU A 26 -7.40 -0.78 -9.95
C LEU A 26 -8.12 -2.08 -9.61
N VAL A 27 -8.34 -2.96 -10.59
CA VAL A 27 -8.95 -4.28 -10.36
C VAL A 27 -8.15 -5.08 -9.32
N ILE A 28 -6.82 -5.07 -9.43
CA ILE A 28 -5.95 -5.78 -8.49
C ILE A 28 -6.00 -5.15 -7.09
N ILE A 29 -6.00 -3.81 -7.01
CA ILE A 29 -6.15 -3.09 -5.74
C ILE A 29 -7.48 -3.44 -5.07
N ASP A 30 -8.57 -3.51 -5.85
CA ASP A 30 -9.92 -3.84 -5.38
C ASP A 30 -10.00 -5.26 -4.86
N GLU A 31 -9.47 -6.23 -5.61
CA GLU A 31 -9.45 -7.64 -5.21
C GLU A 31 -8.73 -7.83 -3.87
N ILE A 32 -7.50 -7.30 -3.74
CA ILE A 32 -6.69 -7.42 -2.52
C ILE A 32 -7.37 -6.74 -1.34
N PHE A 33 -7.97 -5.57 -1.58
CA PHE A 33 -8.64 -4.82 -0.54
C PHE A 33 -9.91 -5.52 -0.04
N LEU A 34 -10.74 -6.04 -0.94
CA LEU A 34 -11.97 -6.74 -0.58
C LEU A 34 -11.68 -8.06 0.14
N ASP A 35 -10.67 -8.81 -0.30
CA ASP A 35 -10.20 -10.01 0.41
C ASP A 35 -9.71 -9.68 1.83
N TYR A 36 -8.94 -8.60 1.98
CA TYR A 36 -8.56 -8.09 3.29
C TYR A 36 -9.79 -7.75 4.14
N CYS A 37 -10.77 -7.03 3.60
CA CYS A 37 -11.97 -6.65 4.34
C CYS A 37 -12.71 -7.88 4.87
N ILE A 38 -12.92 -8.89 4.02
CA ILE A 38 -13.56 -10.15 4.41
C ILE A 38 -12.78 -10.82 5.55
N SER A 39 -11.46 -10.90 5.43
CA SER A 39 -10.60 -11.52 6.44
C SER A 39 -10.58 -10.73 7.75
N PHE A 40 -10.55 -9.40 7.67
CA PHE A 40 -10.55 -8.50 8.83
C PHE A 40 -11.87 -8.57 9.58
N PHE A 41 -13.02 -8.51 8.88
CA PHE A 41 -14.33 -8.62 9.54
C PHE A 41 -14.52 -9.97 10.26
N LYS A 42 -13.98 -11.08 9.72
CA LYS A 42 -13.96 -12.36 10.44
C LYS A 42 -13.18 -12.25 11.77
N GLN A 43 -12.02 -11.60 11.76
CA GLN A 43 -11.24 -11.37 12.98
C GLN A 43 -12.00 -10.50 13.99
N VAL A 44 -12.72 -9.48 13.51
CA VAL A 44 -13.56 -8.61 14.35
C VAL A 44 -14.66 -9.41 15.03
N VAL A 45 -15.34 -10.32 14.31
CA VAL A 45 -16.36 -11.20 14.90
C VAL A 45 -15.77 -12.03 16.03
N TYR A 46 -14.66 -12.73 15.79
CA TYR A 46 -14.01 -13.56 16.82
C TYR A 46 -13.58 -12.72 18.03
N ALA A 47 -12.90 -11.59 17.79
CA ALA A 47 -12.43 -10.71 18.84
C ALA A 47 -13.58 -10.14 19.69
N LYS A 48 -14.69 -9.75 19.06
CA LYS A 48 -15.86 -9.20 19.75
C LYS A 48 -16.57 -10.27 20.57
N VAL A 49 -16.68 -11.50 20.06
CA VAL A 49 -17.25 -12.65 20.80
C VAL A 49 -16.40 -12.98 22.02
N ASP A 50 -15.08 -13.09 21.85
CA ASP A 50 -14.16 -13.42 22.95
C ASP A 50 -14.14 -12.35 24.05
N ALA A 51 -14.51 -11.12 23.71
CA ALA A 51 -14.58 -9.99 24.63
C ALA A 51 -15.96 -9.76 25.25
N LEU A 52 -16.98 -10.57 24.93
CA LEU A 52 -18.32 -10.39 25.49
C LEU A 52 -18.29 -10.44 27.02
N GLY A 53 -18.65 -9.33 27.67
CA GLY A 53 -18.66 -9.17 29.12
C GLY A 53 -17.41 -8.50 29.71
N GLU A 54 -16.36 -8.23 28.93
CA GLU A 54 -15.22 -7.44 29.39
C GLU A 54 -15.54 -5.93 29.36
N LYS A 55 -15.25 -5.20 30.45
CA LYS A 55 -15.28 -3.73 30.47
C LYS A 55 -14.08 -3.07 29.77
N SER A 56 -13.15 -3.87 29.26
CA SER A 56 -11.88 -3.41 28.70
C SER A 56 -12.02 -3.05 27.21
N ASP A 57 -11.13 -2.18 26.72
CA ASP A 57 -11.03 -1.90 25.28
C ASP A 57 -10.47 -3.13 24.54
N TRP A 58 -11.39 -3.99 24.14
CA TRP A 58 -11.09 -5.25 23.46
C TRP A 58 -10.38 -5.03 22.12
N TYR A 59 -10.69 -3.95 21.41
CA TYR A 59 -10.08 -3.66 20.12
C TYR A 59 -8.59 -3.40 20.31
N LYS A 60 -8.22 -2.53 21.26
CA LYS A 60 -6.81 -2.29 21.61
C LYS A 60 -6.11 -3.56 22.08
N LYS A 61 -6.76 -4.34 22.95
CA LYS A 61 -6.20 -5.59 23.49
C LYS A 61 -5.87 -6.60 22.40
N VAL A 62 -6.75 -6.76 21.40
CA VAL A 62 -6.59 -7.75 20.33
C VAL A 62 -5.74 -7.20 19.18
N PHE A 63 -6.14 -6.06 18.62
CA PHE A 63 -5.60 -5.55 17.36
C PHE A 63 -4.36 -4.67 17.53
N LEU A 64 -4.07 -4.19 18.74
CA LEU A 64 -2.84 -3.48 19.07
C LEU A 64 -1.94 -4.30 20.01
N ASN A 65 -2.14 -5.61 20.07
CA ASN A 65 -1.28 -6.50 20.86
C ASN A 65 0.19 -6.40 20.38
N PRO A 66 1.17 -6.13 21.28
CA PRO A 66 2.57 -5.94 20.90
C PRO A 66 3.24 -7.18 20.30
N TYR A 67 2.65 -8.36 20.46
CA TYR A 67 3.13 -9.59 19.81
C TYR A 67 2.80 -9.65 18.32
N LEU A 68 1.85 -8.85 17.83
CA LEU A 68 1.53 -8.76 16.40
C LEU A 68 2.68 -8.17 15.57
N PRO A 69 2.66 -8.38 14.23
CA PRO A 69 3.51 -7.64 13.30
C PRO A 69 3.30 -6.12 13.45
N LYS A 70 4.40 -5.36 13.40
CA LYS A 70 4.35 -3.89 13.63
C LYS A 70 3.53 -3.16 12.56
N GLU A 71 3.53 -3.68 11.34
CA GLU A 71 2.75 -3.18 10.21
C GLU A 71 1.26 -3.30 10.49
N GLN A 72 0.81 -4.43 11.06
CA GLN A 72 -0.57 -4.65 11.42
C GLN A 72 -1.00 -3.73 12.58
N ILE A 73 -0.16 -3.59 13.60
CA ILE A 73 -0.39 -2.66 14.72
C ILE A 73 -0.54 -1.22 14.22
N ALA A 74 0.32 -0.79 13.28
CA ALA A 74 0.21 0.53 12.67
C ALA A 74 -1.16 0.72 12.01
N ILE A 75 -1.54 -0.17 11.08
CA ILE A 75 -2.81 -0.09 10.35
C ILE A 75 -4.01 -0.08 11.31
N ASN A 76 -4.01 -0.97 12.29
CA ASN A 76 -5.10 -1.10 13.26
C ASN A 76 -5.23 0.14 14.17
N SER A 77 -4.15 0.91 14.33
CA SER A 77 -4.17 2.18 15.09
C SER A 77 -4.61 3.40 14.27
N GLY A 78 -4.91 3.22 12.98
CA GLY A 78 -5.25 4.30 12.08
C GLY A 78 -4.03 4.97 11.42
N LEU A 79 -2.87 4.31 11.39
CA LEU A 79 -1.65 4.82 10.74
C LEU A 79 -1.12 3.84 9.69
N ASN A 80 -0.48 4.35 8.64
CA ASN A 80 0.35 3.51 7.79
C ASN A 80 1.83 3.60 8.22
N MET A 81 2.63 2.59 7.89
CA MET A 81 4.04 2.52 8.26
C MET A 81 4.86 3.71 7.72
N LYS A 82 4.57 4.19 6.51
CA LYS A 82 5.29 5.30 5.88
C LYS A 82 5.10 6.60 6.67
N SER A 83 3.90 6.86 7.18
CA SER A 83 3.61 8.00 8.05
C SER A 83 4.42 7.94 9.35
N ILE A 84 4.52 6.77 9.98
CA ILE A 84 5.33 6.60 11.21
C ILE A 84 6.81 6.80 10.89
N THR A 85 7.33 6.15 9.85
CA THR A 85 8.75 6.27 9.48
C THR A 85 9.12 7.70 9.12
N ASN A 86 8.27 8.45 8.43
CA ASN A 86 8.54 9.84 8.10
C ASN A 86 8.50 10.76 9.34
N ALA A 87 7.57 10.52 10.27
CA ALA A 87 7.44 11.36 11.47
C ALA A 87 8.54 11.10 12.50
N PHE A 88 8.98 9.85 12.65
CA PHE A 88 9.92 9.43 13.70
C PHE A 88 11.30 9.04 13.18
N ASN A 89 11.53 9.11 11.86
CA ASN A 89 12.75 8.65 11.18
C ASN A 89 13.19 7.23 11.60
N SER A 90 12.20 6.37 11.88
CA SER A 90 12.44 5.03 12.41
C SER A 90 11.32 4.07 12.05
N SER A 91 11.70 2.82 11.83
CA SER A 91 10.78 1.69 11.63
C SER A 91 10.98 0.60 12.70
N LYS A 92 11.70 0.91 13.79
CA LYS A 92 11.90 -0.02 14.91
C LYS A 92 10.55 -0.38 15.54
N LYS A 93 10.33 -1.67 15.84
CA LYS A 93 9.04 -2.18 16.36
C LYS A 93 8.52 -1.41 17.58
N GLN A 94 9.40 -1.10 18.55
CA GLN A 94 9.01 -0.34 19.74
C GLN A 94 8.52 1.08 19.43
N VAL A 95 9.18 1.78 18.49
CA VAL A 95 8.76 3.12 18.04
C VAL A 95 7.40 3.05 17.36
N VAL A 96 7.19 2.04 16.51
CA VAL A 96 5.90 1.81 15.83
C VAL A 96 4.78 1.54 16.84
N ILE A 97 5.02 0.67 17.83
CA ILE A 97 4.04 0.36 18.87
C ILE A 97 3.68 1.62 19.66
N GLN A 98 4.67 2.41 20.07
CA GLN A 98 4.43 3.64 20.81
C GLN A 98 3.61 4.64 19.97
N ALA A 99 4.02 4.90 18.73
CA ALA A 99 3.30 5.80 17.82
C ALA A 99 1.87 5.33 17.56
N ALA A 100 1.67 4.01 17.40
CA ALA A 100 0.36 3.40 17.21
C ALA A 100 -0.53 3.57 18.44
N TYR A 101 -0.01 3.34 19.65
CA TYR A 101 -0.79 3.51 20.88
C TYR A 101 -1.21 4.96 21.09
N ASP A 102 -0.28 5.90 20.88
CA ASP A 102 -0.58 7.33 21.01
C ASP A 102 -1.62 7.77 19.99
N ASN A 103 -1.52 7.30 18.75
CA ASN A 103 -2.50 7.62 17.72
C ASN A 103 -3.87 7.02 18.00
N TYR A 104 -3.92 5.75 18.39
CA TYR A 104 -5.18 5.08 18.70
C TYR A 104 -5.91 5.75 19.86
N ASN A 105 -5.20 6.10 20.94
CA ASN A 105 -5.81 6.79 22.08
C ASN A 105 -6.39 8.15 21.66
N ARG A 106 -5.68 8.91 20.81
CA ARG A 106 -6.18 10.18 20.25
C ARG A 106 -7.41 9.95 19.36
N LEU A 107 -7.35 8.97 18.47
CA LEU A 107 -8.44 8.63 17.56
C LEU A 107 -9.71 8.23 18.32
N GLN A 108 -9.57 7.33 19.30
CA GLN A 108 -10.68 6.88 20.14
C GLN A 108 -11.31 8.05 20.90
N LYS A 109 -10.50 8.95 21.47
CA LYS A 109 -11.01 10.16 22.13
C LYS A 109 -11.82 11.02 21.15
N THR A 110 -11.25 11.35 19.99
CA THR A 110 -11.94 12.14 18.96
C THR A 110 -13.26 11.50 18.54
N ILE A 111 -13.28 10.18 18.33
CA ILE A 111 -14.51 9.45 17.96
C ILE A 111 -15.55 9.52 19.08
N ASN A 112 -15.15 9.29 20.33
CA ASN A 112 -16.07 9.35 21.47
C ASN A 112 -16.65 10.75 21.67
N ASP A 113 -15.81 11.79 21.52
CA ASP A 113 -16.24 13.19 21.60
C ASP A 113 -17.27 13.51 20.50
N LEU A 114 -17.04 13.03 19.26
CA LEU A 114 -17.98 13.21 18.13
C LEU A 114 -19.31 12.48 18.34
N VAL A 115 -19.25 11.21 18.77
CA VAL A 115 -20.46 10.39 19.03
C VAL A 115 -21.28 10.97 20.20
N SER A 116 -20.63 11.63 21.16
CA SER A 116 -21.32 12.26 22.29
C SER A 116 -21.96 13.61 21.96
N TYR A 117 -21.55 14.26 20.87
CA TYR A 117 -22.03 15.59 20.49
C TYR A 117 -23.32 15.55 19.66
N ASP A 118 -23.51 14.49 18.86
CA ASP A 118 -24.68 14.30 17.99
C ASP A 118 -25.51 13.10 18.45
N ASN A 119 -26.40 13.36 19.41
CA ASN A 119 -27.29 12.34 19.98
C ASN A 119 -28.32 11.76 18.99
N ASN A 120 -28.41 12.30 17.77
CA ASN A 120 -29.37 11.87 16.75
C ASN A 120 -28.74 11.00 15.65
N LEU A 121 -27.41 10.87 15.60
CA LEU A 121 -26.72 10.06 14.60
C LEU A 121 -26.44 8.64 15.13
N GLU A 122 -27.18 7.66 14.60
CA GLU A 122 -26.91 6.24 14.86
C GLU A 122 -26.05 5.63 13.75
N ILE A 123 -24.83 5.20 14.10
CA ILE A 123 -23.97 4.39 13.22
C ILE A 123 -23.92 2.99 13.80
N LYS A 124 -24.46 2.02 13.07
CA LYS A 124 -24.47 0.62 13.47
C LYS A 124 -23.85 -0.26 12.39
N LEU A 125 -22.79 -0.99 12.75
CA LEU A 125 -22.22 -2.05 11.92
C LEU A 125 -22.55 -3.41 12.55
N SER A 126 -23.36 -4.19 11.85
CA SER A 126 -23.70 -5.57 12.23
C SER A 126 -22.96 -6.55 11.31
N ILE A 127 -22.17 -7.45 11.89
CA ILE A 127 -21.41 -8.44 11.12
C ILE A 127 -21.95 -9.83 11.47
N LYS A 128 -22.47 -10.53 10.47
CA LYS A 128 -22.86 -11.93 10.58
C LYS A 128 -21.82 -12.82 9.92
N PHE A 129 -21.28 -13.77 10.67
CA PHE A 129 -20.38 -14.80 10.15
C PHE A 129 -20.78 -16.17 10.70
N LYS A 130 -21.19 -17.07 9.80
CA LYS A 130 -21.87 -18.33 10.15
C LYS A 130 -23.12 -18.03 11.01
N ASP A 131 -23.25 -18.68 12.15
CA ASP A 131 -24.36 -18.52 13.09
C ASP A 131 -24.12 -17.42 14.14
N ILE A 132 -22.98 -16.73 14.05
CA ILE A 132 -22.61 -15.66 14.98
C ILE A 132 -22.96 -14.31 14.36
N THR A 133 -23.64 -13.46 15.11
CA THR A 133 -23.86 -12.06 14.76
C THR A 133 -23.30 -11.19 15.87
N VAL A 134 -22.49 -10.20 15.51
CA VAL A 134 -21.99 -9.19 16.43
C VAL A 134 -22.45 -7.81 15.97
N ASP A 135 -22.93 -7.03 16.94
CA ASP A 135 -23.24 -5.62 16.76
C ASP A 135 -22.12 -4.80 17.39
N LEU A 136 -21.58 -3.86 16.61
CA LEU A 136 -20.60 -2.90 17.08
C LEU A 136 -21.30 -1.62 17.55
N THR A 137 -20.73 -0.97 18.57
CA THR A 137 -21.14 0.38 18.94
C THR A 137 -20.78 1.39 17.83
N ALA A 138 -21.32 2.61 17.88
CA ALA A 138 -20.94 3.66 16.94
C ALA A 138 -19.43 3.94 16.96
N ALA A 139 -18.83 4.00 18.14
CA ALA A 139 -17.39 4.22 18.29
C ALA A 139 -16.57 3.06 17.71
N GLU A 140 -16.94 1.82 18.00
CA GLU A 140 -16.29 0.62 17.44
C GLU A 140 -16.42 0.57 15.92
N SER A 141 -17.61 0.89 15.39
CA SER A 141 -17.86 0.94 13.95
C SER A 141 -16.95 1.95 13.27
N LEU A 142 -16.81 3.16 13.83
CA LEU A 142 -15.94 4.20 13.29
C LEU A 142 -14.45 3.84 13.35
N ILE A 143 -14.00 3.16 14.40
CA ILE A 143 -12.63 2.62 14.50
C ILE A 143 -12.38 1.61 13.38
N ILE A 144 -13.29 0.64 13.21
CA ILE A 144 -13.19 -0.39 12.15
C ILE A 144 -13.17 0.25 10.76
N ILE A 145 -14.05 1.22 10.50
CA ILE A 145 -14.07 1.96 9.23
C ILE A 145 -12.75 2.68 8.99
N ASN A 146 -12.18 3.33 10.01
CA ASN A 146 -10.90 4.01 9.89
C ASN A 146 -9.75 3.04 9.55
N THR A 147 -9.68 1.90 10.23
CA THR A 147 -8.68 0.85 9.95
C THR A 147 -8.77 0.35 8.52
N ILE A 148 -9.98 0.09 8.02
CA ILE A 148 -10.21 -0.33 6.63
C ILE A 148 -9.78 0.77 5.65
N ALA A 149 -10.12 2.03 5.93
CA ALA A 149 -9.73 3.16 5.08
C ALA A 149 -8.21 3.34 5.01
N VAL A 150 -7.51 3.18 6.14
CA VAL A 150 -6.05 3.26 6.20
C VAL A 150 -5.41 2.09 5.45
N LYS A 151 -5.96 0.88 5.58
CA LYS A 151 -5.49 -0.28 4.79
C LYS A 151 -5.68 -0.06 3.29
N ARG A 152 -6.83 0.49 2.87
CA ARG A 152 -7.09 0.84 1.46
C ARG A 152 -6.05 1.80 0.93
N ALA A 153 -5.72 2.84 1.70
CA ALA A 153 -4.71 3.83 1.32
C ALA A 153 -3.32 3.21 1.18
N GLU A 154 -2.94 2.33 2.11
CA GLU A 154 -1.67 1.59 2.07
C GLU A 154 -1.57 0.67 0.85
N ILE A 155 -2.61 -0.15 0.58
CA ILE A 155 -2.65 -1.03 -0.61
C ILE A 155 -2.53 -0.21 -1.88
N ARG A 156 -3.30 0.88 -2.00
CA ARG A 156 -3.27 1.74 -3.19
C ARG A 156 -1.87 2.31 -3.42
N GLY A 157 -1.29 2.95 -2.41
CA GLY A 157 0.05 3.53 -2.52
C GLY A 157 1.12 2.49 -2.84
N GLY A 158 1.08 1.34 -2.16
CA GLY A 158 2.01 0.24 -2.39
C GLY A 158 1.87 -0.37 -3.79
N MET A 159 0.64 -0.52 -4.30
CA MET A 159 0.40 -1.14 -5.60
C MET A 159 0.83 -0.26 -6.77
N TRP A 160 0.60 1.06 -6.72
CA TRP A 160 1.09 1.97 -7.77
C TRP A 160 2.62 1.93 -7.89
N SER A 161 3.32 1.96 -6.75
CA SER A 161 4.78 1.85 -6.72
C SER A 161 5.26 0.47 -7.20
N ALA A 162 4.58 -0.60 -6.78
CA ALA A 162 4.91 -1.96 -7.20
C ALA A 162 4.65 -2.22 -8.69
N ALA A 163 3.61 -1.60 -9.27
CA ALA A 163 3.31 -1.67 -10.68
C ALA A 163 4.38 -0.97 -11.51
N GLY A 164 4.81 0.24 -11.12
CA GLY A 164 5.95 0.93 -11.75
C GLY A 164 7.19 0.03 -11.81
N LYS A 165 7.68 -0.40 -10.64
CA LYS A 165 8.90 -1.22 -10.53
C LYS A 165 8.86 -2.53 -11.30
N GLN A 166 7.68 -3.17 -11.38
CA GLN A 166 7.55 -4.48 -12.02
C GLN A 166 7.28 -4.43 -13.52
N ILE A 167 6.88 -3.27 -14.05
CA ILE A 167 6.52 -3.11 -15.46
C ILE A 167 7.55 -2.30 -16.23
N GLU A 168 8.17 -1.27 -15.62
CA GLU A 168 9.10 -0.35 -16.30
C GLU A 168 10.21 -1.09 -17.06
N LYS A 169 10.86 -2.08 -16.42
CA LYS A 169 11.92 -2.89 -17.05
C LYS A 169 11.38 -3.79 -18.18
N PRO A 170 10.36 -4.65 -17.98
CA PRO A 170 9.75 -5.41 -19.07
C PRO A 170 9.21 -4.56 -20.23
N LEU A 171 8.66 -3.37 -19.94
CA LEU A 171 8.18 -2.44 -20.95
C LEU A 171 9.33 -1.95 -21.83
N MET A 172 10.44 -1.51 -21.23
CA MET A 172 11.62 -1.05 -21.97
C MET A 172 12.21 -2.16 -22.83
N THR A 173 12.34 -3.38 -22.29
CA THR A 173 12.75 -4.56 -23.06
C THR A 173 11.84 -4.80 -24.27
N THR A 174 10.52 -4.71 -24.07
CA THR A 174 9.54 -4.92 -25.15
C THR A 174 9.69 -3.88 -26.25
N LEU A 175 9.85 -2.60 -25.88
CA LEU A 175 10.09 -1.52 -26.84
C LEU A 175 11.39 -1.72 -27.63
N CYS A 176 12.48 -2.07 -26.96
CA CYS A 176 13.75 -2.32 -27.62
C CYS A 176 13.64 -3.46 -28.64
N MET A 177 12.96 -4.56 -28.28
CA MET A 177 12.70 -5.68 -29.20
C MET A 177 11.82 -5.26 -30.39
N LEU A 178 10.74 -4.50 -30.16
CA LEU A 178 9.83 -4.04 -31.22
C LEU A 178 10.52 -3.15 -32.26
N PHE A 179 11.48 -2.33 -31.82
CA PHE A 179 12.21 -1.40 -32.69
C PHE A 179 13.60 -1.88 -33.09
N ASN A 180 13.96 -3.14 -32.80
CA ASN A 180 15.30 -3.70 -33.05
C ASN A 180 16.44 -2.84 -32.48
N VAL A 181 16.24 -2.27 -31.28
CA VAL A 181 17.25 -1.50 -30.55
C VAL A 181 18.05 -2.45 -29.64
N PRO A 182 19.38 -2.57 -29.79
CA PRO A 182 20.19 -3.40 -28.89
C PRO A 182 20.21 -2.81 -27.48
N PHE A 183 20.16 -3.69 -26.47
CA PHE A 183 20.14 -3.29 -25.06
C PHE A 183 20.86 -4.31 -24.18
N GLU A 184 21.31 -3.85 -23.00
CA GLU A 184 21.88 -4.71 -21.97
C GLU A 184 21.19 -4.47 -20.63
N TYR A 185 20.96 -5.55 -19.88
CA TYR A 185 20.54 -5.46 -18.50
C TYR A 185 21.74 -5.17 -17.60
N ASN A 186 21.59 -4.23 -16.68
CA ASN A 186 22.55 -4.11 -15.58
C ASN A 186 22.30 -5.25 -14.58
N LEU A 187 23.24 -6.19 -14.48
CA LEU A 187 23.22 -7.25 -13.45
C LEU A 187 23.96 -6.71 -12.23
N GLN A 188 23.21 -6.36 -11.18
CA GLN A 188 23.74 -5.85 -9.91
C GLN A 188 24.44 -6.96 -9.11
N ASN A 189 25.62 -7.43 -9.53
CA ASN A 189 26.35 -8.41 -8.74
C ASN A 189 27.40 -7.81 -7.79
N ASP A 190 27.89 -6.57 -7.96
CA ASP A 190 29.05 -6.10 -7.16
C ASP A 190 29.20 -4.57 -6.92
N ASN A 191 28.14 -3.74 -7.00
CA ASN A 191 28.30 -2.29 -6.78
C ASN A 191 27.98 -1.84 -5.33
N PRO A 192 28.79 -0.94 -4.73
CA PRO A 192 28.48 -0.33 -3.45
C PRO A 192 27.27 0.62 -3.56
N ASP A 193 26.49 0.74 -2.48
CA ASP A 193 25.24 1.52 -2.34
C ASP A 193 25.34 3.00 -2.79
N SER A 194 26.55 3.53 -2.97
CA SER A 194 26.82 4.91 -3.39
C SER A 194 26.72 5.14 -4.92
N PHE A 195 26.71 4.09 -5.74
CA PHE A 195 26.41 4.20 -7.18
C PHE A 195 24.90 4.10 -7.40
N ARG A 196 24.21 5.24 -7.34
CA ARG A 196 22.75 5.32 -7.51
C ARG A 196 22.30 4.65 -8.83
N GLU A 197 21.33 3.75 -8.64
CA GLU A 197 20.76 2.79 -9.58
C GLU A 197 20.30 3.39 -10.91
N VAL A 198 20.80 2.85 -12.03
CA VAL A 198 20.15 2.97 -13.34
C VAL A 198 19.65 1.60 -13.74
N ASP A 199 18.35 1.52 -14.04
CA ASP A 199 17.64 0.26 -14.28
C ASP A 199 17.99 -0.40 -15.63
N PHE A 200 18.47 0.39 -16.61
CA PHE A 200 18.61 -0.06 -17.99
C PHE A 200 19.70 0.70 -18.79
N TYR A 201 20.34 0.01 -19.75
CA TYR A 201 21.21 0.63 -20.75
C TYR A 201 20.75 0.31 -22.18
N VAL A 202 20.53 1.36 -22.97
CA VAL A 202 20.39 1.26 -24.42
C VAL A 202 21.77 1.38 -25.05
N LEU A 203 22.08 0.53 -26.03
CA LEU A 203 23.32 0.62 -26.78
C LEU A 203 23.10 1.52 -27.99
N SER A 204 23.90 2.58 -28.08
CA SER A 204 24.02 3.39 -29.29
C SER A 204 24.65 2.59 -30.44
N LYS A 205 24.57 3.10 -31.67
CA LYS A 205 25.16 2.46 -32.85
C LYS A 205 26.69 2.31 -32.74
N ASP A 206 27.34 3.22 -32.01
CA ASP A 206 28.78 3.21 -31.70
C ASP A 206 29.14 2.33 -30.48
N GLY A 207 28.16 1.63 -29.90
CA GLY A 207 28.37 0.72 -28.75
C GLY A 207 28.46 1.41 -27.40
N LYS A 208 28.26 2.73 -27.33
CA LYS A 208 28.20 3.47 -26.06
C LYS A 208 26.93 3.12 -25.29
N LYS A 209 27.09 2.81 -24.00
CA LYS A 209 26.01 2.55 -23.04
C LYS A 209 25.33 3.86 -22.64
N LEU A 210 24.05 4.00 -22.97
CA LEU A 210 23.23 5.16 -22.61
C LEU A 210 22.35 4.82 -21.42
N ARG A 211 22.55 5.55 -20.31
CA ARG A 211 21.73 5.42 -19.10
C ARG A 211 20.29 5.76 -19.43
N THR A 212 19.39 4.80 -19.20
CA THR A 212 17.99 4.92 -19.57
C THR A 212 17.13 4.68 -18.34
N GLU A 213 16.18 5.57 -18.10
CA GLU A 213 15.18 5.44 -17.06
C GLU A 213 13.81 5.42 -17.68
N VAL A 214 12.93 4.53 -17.22
CA VAL A 214 11.54 4.49 -17.64
C VAL A 214 10.69 4.68 -16.42
N LYS A 215 9.68 5.54 -16.53
CA LYS A 215 8.67 5.70 -15.49
C LYS A 215 7.29 5.52 -16.07
N LEU A 216 6.49 4.67 -15.43
CA LEU A 216 5.06 4.59 -15.74
C LEU A 216 4.35 5.81 -15.19
N MET A 217 4.20 6.80 -16.06
CA MET A 217 3.49 8.04 -15.77
C MET A 217 1.98 7.82 -15.78
N GLY A 218 1.26 8.52 -14.90
CA GLY A 218 -0.20 8.54 -14.90
C GLY A 218 -0.75 9.67 -14.04
N LYS A 219 -1.88 10.28 -14.42
CA LYS A 219 -2.59 11.23 -13.56
C LYS A 219 -2.98 10.51 -12.26
N GLY A 220 -2.35 10.89 -11.14
CA GLY A 220 -2.56 10.28 -9.83
C GLY A 220 -1.48 9.31 -9.34
N ASN A 221 -0.36 9.14 -10.08
CA ASN A 221 0.87 8.58 -9.51
C ASN A 221 1.68 9.73 -8.89
N PRO A 222 1.70 9.89 -7.54
CA PRO A 222 2.38 11.00 -6.89
C PRO A 222 3.91 10.90 -6.95
N GLU A 223 4.48 9.77 -7.41
CA GLU A 223 5.94 9.55 -7.43
C GLU A 223 6.63 10.12 -8.70
N SER A 224 5.90 10.81 -9.58
CA SER A 224 6.33 10.95 -10.98
C SER A 224 6.97 12.29 -11.39
N ALA A 225 6.84 13.37 -10.61
CA ALA A 225 7.31 14.69 -11.05
C ALA A 225 8.75 15.03 -10.59
N ASP A 226 9.12 14.66 -9.35
CA ASP A 226 10.34 15.20 -8.72
C ASP A 226 11.60 14.32 -8.91
N ALA A 227 11.47 13.09 -9.44
CA ALA A 227 12.58 12.14 -9.51
C ALA A 227 13.49 12.30 -10.74
N ILE A 228 13.04 13.01 -11.79
CA ILE A 228 13.71 13.06 -13.10
C ILE A 228 15.01 13.89 -13.05
N PHE A 229 15.00 15.00 -12.32
CA PHE A 229 16.13 15.96 -12.30
C PHE A 229 17.33 15.51 -11.46
N ALA A 230 17.21 14.45 -10.65
CA ALA A 230 18.27 14.01 -9.76
C ALA A 230 19.20 12.94 -10.36
N ARG A 231 18.85 12.37 -11.54
CA ARG A 231 19.49 11.15 -12.08
C ARG A 231 20.23 11.33 -13.42
N ASP A 232 20.04 12.47 -14.11
CA ASP A 232 20.67 12.83 -15.38
C ASP A 232 20.71 11.66 -16.42
N PRO A 233 19.55 11.02 -16.72
CA PRO A 233 19.52 9.95 -17.71
C PRO A 233 19.78 10.50 -19.11
N ALA A 234 20.46 9.70 -19.95
CA ALA A 234 20.66 10.04 -21.36
C ALA A 234 19.38 9.86 -22.18
N ILE A 235 18.46 8.98 -21.71
CA ILE A 235 17.16 8.68 -22.31
C ILE A 235 16.12 8.55 -21.19
N PHE A 236 14.99 9.24 -21.32
CA PHE A 236 13.82 9.18 -20.43
C PHE A 236 12.53 8.99 -21.24
#